data_AF-A0A482Z8J9-F1
#
_entry.id   AF-A0A482Z8J9-F1
#
_cell.length_a   1.000
_cell.length_b   1.000
_cell.length_c   1.000
_cell.angle_alpha   90.00
_cell.angle_beta   90.00
_cell.angle_gamma   90.00
#
_symmetry.space_group_name_H-M   'P 1'
#
loop_
_entity.id
_entity.type
_entity.pdbx_description
1 polymer ?
#
loop_
_entity_poly.entity_id
_entity_poly.type
_entity_poly.pdbx_seq_one_letter_code
_entity_poly.pdbx_strand_id
1 'polypeptide(L)'
;MINAVSLVLVFFALVAVVLTNEPGNCPGVTDKTCPFEYKINDCCAQADCPAGAVCCVQPCGNVCRRMSPAPIGTPFKDGTECKLGHVGPESWYQKAWNNVLAENELYSNVVMIISR
;
A
#
# COMPACT_ATOMS: atom_id res chain seq x y z
N MET A 1 -7.30 39.95 13.84
CA MET A 1 -5.95 39.70 14.41
C MET A 1 -5.93 38.28 14.91
N ILE A 2 -5.18 37.39 14.25
CA ILE A 2 -4.98 36.02 14.73
C ILE A 2 -3.94 36.14 15.85
N ASN A 3 -4.38 35.96 17.10
CA ASN A 3 -3.49 36.04 18.25
C ASN A 3 -2.58 34.80 18.29
N ALA A 4 -1.36 34.95 18.78
CA ALA A 4 -0.40 33.85 18.86
C ALA A 4 -0.97 32.60 19.54
N VAL A 5 -1.85 32.79 20.53
CA VAL A 5 -2.60 31.72 21.22
C VAL A 5 -3.49 30.93 20.26
N SER A 6 -4.19 31.57 19.33
CA SER A 6 -5.03 30.90 18.33
C SER A 6 -4.21 30.07 17.34
N LEU A 7 -3.05 30.57 16.93
CA LEU A 7 -2.11 29.83 16.07
C LEU A 7 -1.58 28.57 16.76
N VAL A 8 -1.22 28.69 18.04
CA VAL A 8 -0.75 27.57 18.85
C VAL A 8 -1.83 26.49 18.98
N LEU A 9 -3.08 26.88 19.27
CA LEU A 9 -4.19 25.94 19.40
C LEU A 9 -4.51 25.20 18.08
N VAL A 10 -4.47 25.90 16.95
CA VAL A 10 -4.68 25.28 15.63
C VAL A 10 -3.57 24.28 15.33
N PHE A 11 -2.32 24.61 15.64
CA PHE A 11 -1.20 23.70 15.45
C PHE A 11 -1.32 22.43 16.31
N PHE A 12 -1.68 22.56 17.58
CA PHE A 12 -1.94 21.41 18.45
C PHE A 12 -3.09 20.53 17.95
N ALA A 13 -4.17 21.13 17.45
CA ALA A 13 -5.29 20.38 16.87
C ALA A 13 -4.87 19.59 15.62
N LEU A 14 -4.06 20.18 14.74
CA LEU A 14 -3.54 19.50 13.55
C LEU A 14 -2.61 18.35 13.92
N VAL A 15 -1.72 18.54 14.90
CA VAL A 15 -0.82 17.48 15.37
C VAL A 15 -1.59 16.33 16.02
N ALA A 16 -2.63 16.61 16.82
CA ALA A 16 -3.45 15.58 17.45
C ALA A 16 -4.17 14.68 16.42
N VAL A 17 -4.68 15.25 15.33
CA VAL A 17 -5.33 14.49 14.24
C VAL A 17 -4.34 13.55 13.52
N VAL A 18 -3.07 13.94 13.43
CA VAL A 18 -2.03 13.09 12.81
C VAL A 18 -1.65 11.93 13.73
N LEU A 19 -1.60 12.15 15.04
CA LEU A 19 -1.16 11.16 16.03
C LEU A 19 -2.20 10.07 16.36
N THR A 20 -3.48 10.26 16.03
CA THR A 20 -4.52 9.25 16.29
C THR A 20 -4.54 8.10 15.28
N ASN A 21 -3.71 8.16 14.24
CA ASN A 21 -3.64 7.11 13.22
C ASN A 21 -2.67 6.00 13.66
N GLU A 22 -2.90 5.41 14.83
CA GLU A 22 -2.21 4.17 15.16
C GLU A 22 -2.65 3.10 14.15
N PRO A 23 -1.71 2.45 13.44
CA PRO A 23 -2.06 1.42 12.48
C PRO A 23 -2.81 0.33 13.24
N GLY A 24 -4.00 0.00 12.75
CA GLY A 24 -4.84 -0.92 13.46
C GLY A 24 -4.21 -2.30 13.64
N ASN A 25 -4.60 -3.04 14.68
CA ASN A 25 -4.14 -4.41 14.81
C ASN A 25 -4.84 -5.28 13.75
N CYS A 26 -4.06 -6.14 13.09
CA CYS A 26 -4.58 -7.08 12.13
C CYS A 26 -5.11 -8.34 12.81
N PRO A 27 -6.25 -8.90 12.34
CA PRO A 27 -6.69 -10.21 12.80
C PRO A 27 -5.71 -11.29 12.36
N GLY A 28 -5.66 -12.39 13.13
CA GLY A 28 -4.91 -13.57 12.73
C GLY A 28 -5.54 -14.25 11.51
N VAL A 29 -4.71 -14.80 10.64
CA VAL A 29 -5.14 -15.65 9.53
C VAL A 29 -4.74 -17.10 9.79
N THR A 30 -5.64 -18.03 9.45
CA THR A 30 -5.42 -19.48 9.59
C THR A 30 -4.52 -20.02 8.48
N ASP A 31 -4.67 -19.50 7.28
CA ASP A 31 -3.86 -19.88 6.13
C ASP A 31 -2.49 -19.21 6.21
N LYS A 32 -1.44 -20.00 6.11
CA LYS A 32 -0.05 -19.53 6.14
C LYS A 32 0.56 -19.42 4.74
N THR A 33 -0.07 -20.04 3.75
CA THR A 33 0.46 -20.16 2.39
C THR A 33 -0.62 -19.80 1.39
N CYS A 34 -0.25 -19.09 0.32
CA CYS A 34 -1.16 -18.87 -0.79
C CYS A 34 -1.10 -20.05 -1.76
N PRO A 35 -2.24 -20.59 -2.22
CA PRO A 35 -2.25 -21.64 -3.24
C PRO A 35 -1.97 -21.10 -4.65
N PHE A 36 -1.89 -19.78 -4.82
CA PHE A 36 -1.67 -19.13 -6.11
C PHE A 36 -0.25 -18.58 -6.23
N GLU A 37 0.29 -18.60 -7.44
CA GLU A 37 1.59 -17.96 -7.75
C GLU A 37 1.49 -16.43 -7.86
N TYR A 38 0.27 -15.91 -8.01
CA TYR A 38 0.00 -14.47 -8.02
C TYR A 38 -0.54 -14.02 -6.67
N LYS A 39 -0.28 -12.75 -6.34
CA LYS A 39 -0.84 -12.05 -5.19
C LYS A 39 -1.88 -11.05 -5.64
N ILE A 40 -2.89 -10.79 -4.81
CA ILE A 40 -3.85 -9.71 -5.01
C ILE A 40 -3.71 -8.76 -3.82
N ASN A 41 -3.26 -7.54 -4.10
CA ASN A 41 -3.21 -6.49 -3.09
C ASN A 41 -4.40 -5.55 -3.27
N ASP A 42 -5.34 -5.61 -2.33
CA ASP A 42 -6.43 -4.64 -2.24
C ASP A 42 -5.95 -3.30 -1.67
N CYS A 43 -4.81 -3.30 -0.96
CA CYS A 43 -4.21 -2.10 -0.38
C CYS A 43 -2.67 -2.13 -0.45
N CYS A 44 -2.08 -0.96 -0.62
CA CYS A 44 -0.64 -0.70 -0.56
C CYS A 44 -0.30 0.48 0.36
N ALA A 45 -1.32 1.09 0.97
CA ALA A 45 -1.19 2.06 2.04
C ALA A 45 -2.42 1.97 2.96
N GLN A 46 -2.29 2.44 4.19
CA GLN A 46 -3.44 2.57 5.09
C GLN A 46 -4.55 3.48 4.52
N ALA A 47 -4.18 4.46 3.68
CA ALA A 47 -5.11 5.36 3.01
C ALA A 47 -5.99 4.67 1.94
N ASP A 48 -5.60 3.50 1.44
CA ASP A 48 -6.39 2.75 0.46
C ASP A 48 -7.59 2.06 1.11
N CYS A 49 -7.57 1.91 2.44
CA CYS A 49 -8.61 1.23 3.19
C CYS A 49 -9.69 2.21 3.68
N PRO A 50 -10.97 1.78 3.75
CA PRO A 50 -12.03 2.58 4.31
C PRO A 50 -11.81 2.82 5.82
N ALA A 51 -12.45 3.87 6.35
CA ALA A 51 -12.37 4.20 7.77
C ALA A 51 -12.72 3.00 8.67
N GLY A 52 -11.87 2.74 9.67
CA GLY A 52 -12.02 1.60 10.59
C GLY A 52 -11.50 0.25 10.05
N ALA A 53 -10.95 0.24 8.83
CA ALA A 53 -10.18 -0.88 8.31
C ALA A 53 -8.68 -0.57 8.34
N VAL A 54 -7.86 -1.62 8.48
CA VAL A 54 -6.41 -1.59 8.43
C VAL A 54 -5.92 -2.45 7.27
N CYS A 55 -4.86 -1.99 6.58
CA CYS A 55 -4.20 -2.78 5.55
C CYS A 55 -3.35 -3.89 6.20
N CYS A 56 -3.68 -5.15 5.94
CA CYS A 56 -3.03 -6.30 6.58
C CYS A 56 -2.33 -7.19 5.57
N VAL A 57 -1.13 -7.65 5.93
CA VAL A 57 -0.38 -8.63 5.14
C VAL A 57 -1.02 -10.00 5.31
N GLN A 58 -1.46 -10.60 4.21
CA GLN A 58 -1.92 -11.98 4.15
C GLN A 58 -1.11 -12.77 3.11
N PRO A 59 -1.12 -14.13 3.17
CA PRO A 59 -0.30 -14.94 2.27
C PRO A 59 -0.56 -14.68 0.79
N CYS A 60 -1.81 -14.43 0.41
CA CYS A 60 -2.21 -14.14 -0.97
C CYS A 60 -2.16 -12.66 -1.36
N GLY A 61 -1.61 -11.79 -0.52
CA GLY A 61 -1.52 -10.36 -0.76
C GLY A 61 -2.10 -9.53 0.38
N ASN A 62 -2.04 -8.21 0.23
CA ASN A 62 -2.47 -7.26 1.24
C ASN A 62 -3.97 -6.99 1.13
N VAL A 63 -4.68 -6.99 2.26
CA VAL A 63 -6.14 -6.80 2.26
C VAL A 63 -6.58 -5.88 3.39
N CYS A 64 -7.55 -5.03 3.12
CA CYS A 64 -8.23 -4.24 4.14
C CYS A 64 -9.06 -5.14 5.06
N ARG A 65 -8.71 -5.19 6.34
CA ARG A 65 -9.46 -5.92 7.38
C ARG A 65 -9.95 -4.96 8.43
N ARG A 66 -11.06 -5.30 9.09
CA ARG A 66 -11.48 -4.56 10.28
C ARG A 66 -10.41 -4.67 11.35
N MET A 67 -10.20 -3.57 12.09
CA MET A 67 -9.26 -3.55 13.20
C MET A 67 -9.66 -4.59 14.25
N SER A 68 -8.69 -5.39 14.67
CA SER A 68 -8.81 -6.38 15.73
C SER A 68 -8.41 -5.76 17.07
N PRO A 69 -8.96 -6.20 18.21
CA PRO A 69 -8.41 -5.83 19.51
C PRO A 69 -7.08 -6.56 19.79
N ALA A 70 -6.89 -7.75 19.22
CA ALA A 70 -5.69 -8.57 19.42
C ALA A 70 -4.68 -8.39 18.26
N PRO A 71 -3.39 -8.09 18.54
CA PRO A 71 -2.33 -7.95 17.54
C PRO A 71 -1.78 -9.32 17.11
N ILE A 72 -2.61 -10.10 16.41
CA ILE A 72 -2.21 -11.45 15.96
C ILE A 72 -1.60 -11.39 14.55
N GLY A 73 -2.19 -10.59 13.66
CA GLY A 73 -1.72 -10.41 12.29
C GLY A 73 -0.72 -9.27 12.14
N THR A 74 -0.18 -9.11 10.93
CA THR A 74 0.82 -8.09 10.61
C THR A 74 0.20 -6.96 9.78
N PRO A 75 0.24 -5.69 10.26
CA PRO A 75 -0.15 -4.55 9.45
C PRO A 75 0.86 -4.32 8.33
N PHE A 76 0.36 -3.86 7.18
CA PHE A 76 1.21 -3.45 6.06
C PHE A 76 1.92 -2.13 6.39
N LYS A 77 3.17 -1.98 5.91
CA LYS A 77 3.98 -0.79 6.16
C LYS A 77 3.97 0.13 4.96
N ASP A 78 3.40 1.32 5.15
CA ASP A 78 3.36 2.38 4.14
C ASP A 78 4.77 2.74 3.65
N GLY A 79 4.91 2.95 2.34
CA GLY A 79 6.18 3.28 1.68
C GLY A 79 7.05 2.08 1.31
N THR A 80 6.61 0.85 1.56
CA THR A 80 7.24 -0.34 0.99
C THR A 80 6.80 -0.57 -0.46
N GLU A 81 7.65 -1.22 -1.27
CA GLU A 81 7.29 -1.54 -2.66
C GLU A 81 6.05 -2.44 -2.69
N CYS A 82 4.95 -1.92 -3.23
CA CYS A 82 3.69 -2.61 -3.39
C CYS A 82 3.00 -2.14 -4.67
N LYS A 83 2.39 -3.09 -5.38
CA LYS A 83 1.55 -2.84 -6.54
C LYS A 83 0.14 -3.26 -6.22
N LEU A 84 -0.83 -2.38 -6.47
CA LEU A 84 -2.25 -2.67 -6.30
C LEU A 84 -2.72 -3.70 -7.34
N GLY A 85 -3.72 -4.50 -6.97
CA GLY A 85 -4.34 -5.49 -7.83
C GLY A 85 -3.54 -6.77 -7.98
N HIS A 86 -3.64 -7.40 -9.15
CA HIS A 86 -3.02 -8.70 -9.43
C HIS A 86 -1.53 -8.56 -9.73
N VAL A 87 -0.70 -9.08 -8.83
CA VAL A 87 0.75 -9.11 -8.93
C VAL A 87 1.20 -10.55 -9.12
N GLY A 88 1.37 -10.95 -10.37
CA GLY A 88 1.95 -12.23 -10.75
C GLY A 88 3.47 -12.14 -10.95
N PRO A 89 4.15 -13.30 -11.02
CA PRO A 89 5.53 -13.34 -11.50
C PRO A 89 5.59 -12.78 -12.92
N GLU A 90 6.67 -12.05 -13.24
CA GLU A 90 6.89 -11.58 -14.60
C GLU A 90 6.97 -12.76 -15.56
N SER A 91 6.10 -12.74 -16.56
CA SER A 91 6.14 -13.68 -17.67
C SER A 91 7.43 -13.53 -18.49
N TRP A 92 7.79 -14.57 -19.25
CA TRP A 92 8.99 -14.54 -20.09
C TRP A 92 8.98 -13.41 -21.12
N TYR A 93 7.80 -13.08 -21.68
CA TYR A 93 7.68 -12.01 -22.67
C TYR A 93 7.85 -10.64 -22.02
N GLN A 94 7.29 -10.40 -20.82
CA GLN A 94 7.52 -9.15 -20.08
C GLN A 94 9.00 -8.90 -19.82
N LYS A 95 9.74 -9.95 -19.41
CA LYS A 95 11.20 -9.86 -19.24
C LYS A 95 11.92 -9.51 -20.54
N ALA A 96 11.56 -10.18 -21.63
CA ALA A 96 12.14 -9.90 -22.95
C ALA A 96 11.86 -8.45 -23.40
N TRP A 97 10.63 -7.97 -23.23
CA TRP A 97 10.24 -6.60 -23.55
C TRP A 97 10.98 -5.57 -22.67
N ASN A 98 11.10 -5.81 -21.37
CA ASN A 98 11.83 -4.92 -20.46
C ASN A 98 13.31 -4.82 -20.84
N ASN A 99 13.95 -5.91 -21.26
CA ASN A 99 15.34 -5.90 -21.74
C ASN A 99 15.49 -5.05 -23.01
N VAL A 100 14.56 -5.16 -23.96
CA VAL A 100 14.56 -4.34 -25.18
C VAL A 100 14.38 -2.84 -24.86
N LEU A 101 13.50 -2.52 -23.90
CA LEU A 101 13.29 -1.13 -23.46
C LEU A 101 14.51 -0.56 -22.70
N ALA A 102 15.23 -1.39 -21.94
CA ALA A 102 16.44 -0.99 -21.23
C ALA A 102 17.62 -0.70 -22.17
N GLU A 103 17.69 -1.38 -23.32
CA GLU A 103 18.73 -1.15 -24.32
C GLU A 103 18.49 0.11 -25.18
N ASN A 104 17.28 0.67 -25.18
CA ASN A 104 16.93 1.85 -25.97
C ASN A 104 16.16 2.90 -25.13
N GLU A 105 16.89 3.71 -24.36
CA GLU A 105 16.33 4.80 -23.52
C GLU A 105 15.41 5.76 -24.31
N LEU A 106 15.65 5.97 -25.61
CA LEU A 106 14.82 6.81 -26.48
C LEU A 106 13.45 6.17 -26.77
N TYR A 107 13.37 4.84 -26.92
CA TYR A 107 12.11 4.12 -27.14
C TYR A 107 11.29 4.00 -25.86
N SER A 108 11.93 3.83 -24.71
CA SER A 108 11.25 3.75 -23.41
C SER A 108 10.41 4.99 -23.12
N ASN A 109 10.95 6.19 -23.39
CA ASN A 109 10.22 7.44 -23.23
C ASN A 109 9.07 7.59 -24.23
N VAL A 110 9.26 7.18 -25.49
CA VAL A 110 8.21 7.27 -26.52
C VAL A 110 7.05 6.32 -26.22
N VAL A 111 7.32 5.04 -25.91
CA VAL A 111 6.29 4.03 -25.62
C VAL A 111 5.47 4.39 -24.38
N MET A 112 6.10 4.97 -23.36
CA MET A 112 5.41 5.44 -22.16
C MET A 112 4.42 6.60 -22.47
N ILE A 113 4.71 7.43 -23.48
CA ILE A 113 3.81 8.50 -23.94
C ILE A 113 2.60 7.95 -24.70
N ILE A 114 2.75 6.87 -25.48
CA ILE A 114 1.65 6.30 -26.29
C ILE A 114 0.71 5.37 -25.49
N SER A 115 1.10 4.98 -24.27
CA SER A 115 0.37 4.01 -23.44
C SER A 115 -0.47 4.65 -22.32
N ARG A 116 -0.60 5.99 -22.29
CA ARG A 116 -1.45 6.74 -21.35
C ARG A 116 -2.76 7.17 -21.99
#